data_AF-A0A9E3DBF9-F1
#
_entry.id   AF-A0A9E3DBF9-F1
#
_cell.length_a   1.000
_cell.length_b   1.000
_cell.length_c   1.000
_cell.angle_alpha   90.00
_cell.angle_beta   90.00
_cell.angle_gamma   90.00
#
_symmetry.space_group_name_H-M   'P 1'
#
loop_
_entity.id
_entity.type
_entity.pdbx_description
1 polymer ?
#
loop_
_entity_poly.entity_id
_entity_poly.type
_entity_poly.pdbx_seq_one_letter_code
_entity_poly.pdbx_strand_id
1 'polypeptide(L)'
;HTVITTPRWTELKSRVRDYLGTKIEFRLGDVNDTQIDRATRDIPANRPGRAMSVEKHHLMIGVPRFDGMHSANDLVEAITAVVNQVAAQHIDRAPRVRVLPERIHLHELDPNPPGPDSDYRTRWTIPIGVREADLSVAYAHMYSSPHLLIFGAAKSGKTRTAHAIARAICARNSPQQVRFMLADYRSGLLDAVPDSHLLDAGAINRNSTTLDEAIKALAANLKKRLPPADLTTAQLRARSWWTGFDVVLLVDDWHMIVAAAGGMPPMGPLAPLLPAASDIGLHIIVTCQMSYAYKATMDKFVGAAFGAGSPTLFLSGDKQDFPSRDIQVKRRPPGQAFLVAPEGKEVIQAAYIDPPEELHPEAPQGS
;
A
#
# COMPACT_ATOMS: atom_id res chain seq x y z
N HIS A 1 24.78 -3.95 18.64
CA HIS A 1 26.06 -3.30 18.27
C HIS A 1 25.92 -2.68 16.88
N THR A 2 26.65 -1.61 16.60
CA THR A 2 26.63 -0.93 15.29
C THR A 2 28.06 -0.82 14.77
N VAL A 3 28.31 -1.27 13.55
CA VAL A 3 29.62 -1.16 12.88
C VAL A 3 29.44 -0.26 11.66
N ILE A 4 30.18 0.84 11.59
CA ILE A 4 30.07 1.83 10.53
C ILE A 4 31.45 2.03 9.91
N THR A 5 31.52 2.04 8.58
CA THR A 5 32.71 2.39 7.82
C THR A 5 32.42 3.61 6.96
N THR A 6 33.32 4.58 6.94
CA THR A 6 33.28 5.76 6.07
C THR A 6 34.70 6.12 5.65
N PRO A 7 34.90 6.69 4.45
CA PRO A 7 36.21 7.19 4.04
C PRO A 7 36.69 8.42 4.85
N ARG A 8 35.79 9.19 5.48
CA ARG A 8 36.15 10.38 6.25
C ARG A 8 35.28 10.56 7.48
N TRP A 9 35.89 10.98 8.60
CA TRP A 9 35.14 11.26 9.82
C TRP A 9 34.11 12.38 9.71
N THR A 10 34.30 13.31 8.78
CA THR A 10 33.41 14.45 8.52
C THR A 10 32.09 14.05 7.87
N GLU A 11 31.98 12.85 7.28
CA GLU A 11 30.71 12.31 6.76
C GLU A 11 29.78 11.85 7.88
N LEU A 12 30.32 11.55 9.06
CA LEU A 12 29.53 11.19 10.23
C LEU A 12 29.13 12.44 11.00
N LYS A 13 27.83 12.59 11.24
CA LYS A 13 27.32 13.60 12.17
C LYS A 13 28.00 13.41 13.54
N SER A 14 28.44 14.50 14.16
CA SER A 14 29.15 14.50 15.45
C SER A 14 28.48 13.61 16.49
N ARG A 15 27.15 13.74 16.64
CA ARG A 15 26.38 12.91 17.57
C ARG A 15 26.61 11.41 17.36
N VAL A 16 26.63 10.91 16.13
CA VAL A 16 26.86 9.47 15.86
C VAL A 16 28.31 9.11 16.13
N ARG A 17 29.24 9.93 15.62
CA ARG A 17 30.69 9.72 15.74
C ARG A 17 31.16 9.65 17.20
N ASP A 18 30.58 10.47 18.07
CA ASP A 18 31.00 10.59 19.47
C ASP A 18 30.48 9.42 20.33
N TYR A 19 29.43 8.70 19.89
CA TYR A 19 28.97 7.46 20.53
C TYR A 19 29.75 6.20 20.11
N LEU A 20 30.66 6.30 19.13
CA LEU A 20 31.48 5.16 18.72
C LEU A 20 32.62 4.95 19.73
N GLY A 21 32.48 3.93 20.58
CA GLY A 21 33.50 3.58 21.58
C GLY A 21 34.81 3.09 20.95
N THR A 22 34.73 2.08 20.07
CA THR A 22 35.89 1.55 19.35
C THR A 22 36.02 2.24 18.00
N LYS A 23 37.19 2.85 17.74
CA LYS A 23 37.53 3.48 16.47
C LYS A 23 38.81 2.86 15.92
N ILE A 24 38.78 2.48 14.64
CA ILE A 24 39.93 1.98 13.90
C ILE A 24 40.12 2.95 12.73
N GLU A 25 41.18 3.76 12.78
CA GLU A 25 41.47 4.74 11.74
C GLU A 25 42.52 4.19 10.78
N PHE A 26 42.10 3.92 9.54
CA PHE A 26 43.02 3.60 8.44
C PHE A 26 43.70 4.87 7.93
N ARG A 27 44.61 4.73 6.98
CA ARG A 27 45.19 5.90 6.29
C ARG A 27 44.08 6.77 5.69
N LEU A 28 44.01 8.03 6.15
CA LEU A 28 43.12 9.04 5.60
C LEU A 28 43.75 9.74 4.39
N GLY A 29 42.90 10.20 3.47
CA GLY A 29 43.31 11.03 2.34
C GLY A 29 43.76 12.43 2.78
N ASP A 30 43.02 13.05 3.70
CA ASP A 30 43.45 14.25 4.42
C ASP A 30 43.68 13.88 5.89
N VAL A 31 44.91 14.07 6.37
CA VAL A 31 45.26 13.69 7.75
C VAL A 31 44.82 14.74 8.78
N ASN A 32 44.35 15.91 8.33
CA ASN A 32 43.73 16.87 9.24
C ASN A 32 42.34 16.42 9.70
N ASP A 33 41.71 15.47 8.99
CA ASP A 33 40.43 14.89 9.37
C ASP A 33 40.53 13.84 10.49
N THR A 34 41.74 13.53 10.98
CA THR A 34 41.96 12.52 12.04
C THR A 34 41.15 12.82 13.31
N GLN A 35 40.64 11.77 13.94
CA GLN A 35 39.96 11.84 15.23
C GLN A 35 40.74 11.16 16.36
N ILE A 36 41.91 10.59 16.06
CA ILE A 36 42.72 9.82 17.01
C ILE A 36 43.99 10.58 17.35
N ASP A 37 44.91 10.67 16.40
CA ASP A 37 46.23 11.26 16.61
C ASP A 37 46.87 11.66 15.28
N ARG A 38 47.72 12.69 15.29
CA ARG A 38 48.46 13.10 14.08
C ARG A 38 49.46 12.05 13.60
N ALA A 39 49.85 11.09 14.44
CA ALA A 39 50.69 9.95 14.06
C ALA A 39 50.03 9.04 13.00
N THR A 40 48.74 9.20 12.69
CA THR A 40 48.15 8.54 11.50
C THR A 40 48.77 9.03 10.18
N ARG A 41 49.52 10.14 10.21
CA ARG A 41 50.40 10.59 9.10
C ARG A 41 51.47 9.57 8.74
N ASP A 42 51.87 8.72 9.68
CA ASP A 42 52.96 7.76 9.49
C ASP A 42 52.46 6.41 8.94
N ILE A 43 51.14 6.25 8.79
CA ILE A 43 50.56 5.06 8.15
C ILE A 43 50.96 5.04 6.66
N PRO A 44 51.69 4.01 6.17
CA PRO A 44 52.17 3.98 4.79
C PRO A 44 51.02 3.82 3.79
N ALA A 45 51.02 4.61 2.72
CA ALA A 45 49.96 4.59 1.69
C ALA A 45 49.88 3.25 0.93
N ASN A 46 51.03 2.62 0.66
CA ASN A 46 51.11 1.39 -0.14
C ASN A 46 51.02 0.11 0.71
N ARG A 47 50.48 0.19 1.93
CA ARG A 47 50.31 -0.95 2.85
C ARG A 47 48.86 -1.02 3.37
N PRO A 48 47.90 -1.49 2.55
CA PRO A 48 46.52 -1.71 2.99
C PRO A 48 46.44 -2.59 4.25
N GLY A 49 45.46 -2.33 5.10
CA GLY A 49 45.32 -3.03 6.39
C GLY A 49 46.09 -2.38 7.55
N ARG A 50 47.00 -1.43 7.30
CA ARG A 50 47.57 -0.61 8.38
C ARG A 50 46.54 0.39 8.92
N ALA A 51 46.42 0.46 10.24
CA ALA A 51 45.50 1.36 10.93
C ALA A 51 46.10 1.84 12.26
N MET A 52 45.38 2.70 12.96
CA MET A 52 45.67 3.13 14.33
C MET A 52 44.46 2.88 15.24
N SER A 53 44.73 2.39 16.45
CA SER A 53 43.72 2.25 17.52
C SER A 53 43.52 3.55 18.29
N VAL A 54 42.45 3.64 19.07
CA VAL A 54 42.22 4.77 19.99
C VAL A 54 43.31 4.94 21.04
N GLU A 55 44.01 3.87 21.43
CA GLU A 55 45.20 3.94 22.30
C GLU A 55 46.48 4.33 21.56
N LYS A 56 46.37 4.74 20.27
CA LYS A 56 47.48 5.22 19.43
C LYS A 56 48.50 4.14 19.05
N HIS A 57 48.09 2.87 19.08
CA HIS A 57 48.93 1.78 18.59
C HIS A 57 48.78 1.59 17.09
N HIS A 58 49.89 1.31 16.40
CA HIS A 58 49.84 0.87 15.00
C HIS A 58 49.31 -0.55 14.90
N LEU A 59 48.27 -0.73 14.08
CA LEU A 59 47.61 -2.00 13.83
C LEU A 59 47.94 -2.53 12.42
N MET A 60 47.84 -3.85 12.27
CA MET A 60 47.65 -4.52 10.98
C MET A 60 46.39 -5.37 11.07
N ILE A 61 45.41 -5.11 10.21
CA ILE A 61 44.17 -5.88 10.18
C ILE A 61 44.45 -7.28 9.62
N GLY A 62 44.01 -8.30 10.34
CA GLY A 62 44.11 -9.68 9.91
C GLY A 62 43.29 -9.93 8.65
N VAL A 63 43.81 -10.78 7.77
CA VAL A 63 43.10 -11.21 6.58
C VAL A 63 42.08 -12.29 6.97
N PRO A 64 40.81 -12.22 6.53
CA PRO A 64 39.78 -13.17 6.91
C PRO A 64 39.95 -14.53 6.19
N ARG A 65 40.85 -15.38 6.70
CA ARG A 65 41.20 -16.69 6.13
C ARG A 65 41.65 -17.69 7.20
N PHE A 66 41.44 -18.99 6.96
CA PHE A 66 41.84 -20.10 7.84
C PHE A 66 42.93 -21.01 7.26
N ASP A 67 43.40 -20.72 6.05
CA ASP A 67 44.42 -21.50 5.33
C ASP A 67 45.86 -21.29 5.85
N GLY A 68 46.05 -20.45 6.86
CA GLY A 68 47.36 -20.11 7.42
C GLY A 68 48.18 -19.14 6.56
N MET A 69 47.67 -18.66 5.42
CA MET A 69 48.37 -17.68 4.59
C MET A 69 48.22 -16.26 5.17
N HIS A 70 49.30 -15.48 5.10
CA HIS A 70 49.35 -14.10 5.61
C HIS A 70 49.37 -13.04 4.49
N SER A 71 48.69 -13.31 3.37
CA SER A 71 48.60 -12.40 2.21
C SER A 71 47.14 -12.04 1.91
N ALA A 72 46.89 -11.06 1.05
CA ALA A 72 45.56 -10.73 0.54
C ALA A 72 45.28 -11.35 -0.84
N ASN A 73 46.18 -12.20 -1.35
CA ASN A 73 46.01 -12.86 -2.64
C ASN A 73 44.90 -13.91 -2.56
N ASP A 74 44.11 -14.06 -3.61
CA ASP A 74 43.05 -15.08 -3.73
C ASP A 74 42.00 -15.00 -2.61
N LEU A 75 41.73 -13.77 -2.13
CA LEU A 75 40.89 -13.55 -0.95
C LEU A 75 39.44 -14.02 -1.12
N VAL A 76 38.90 -13.96 -2.33
CA VAL A 76 37.53 -14.43 -2.61
C VAL A 76 37.41 -15.92 -2.34
N GLU A 77 38.39 -16.72 -2.79
CA GLU A 77 38.41 -18.16 -2.58
C GLU A 77 38.59 -18.50 -1.10
N ALA A 78 39.55 -17.84 -0.44
CA ALA A 78 39.82 -18.05 0.99
C ALA A 78 38.60 -17.71 1.87
N ILE A 79 37.92 -16.58 1.62
CA ILE A 79 36.69 -16.21 2.34
C ILE A 79 35.58 -17.23 2.07
N THR A 80 35.42 -17.70 0.83
CA THR A 80 34.41 -18.70 0.48
C THR A 80 34.64 -20.00 1.25
N ALA A 81 35.90 -20.45 1.37
CA ALA A 81 36.27 -21.61 2.17
C ALA A 81 35.93 -21.42 3.65
N VAL A 82 36.26 -20.26 4.23
CA VAL A 82 35.91 -19.90 5.62
C VAL A 82 34.40 -19.96 5.83
N VAL A 83 33.61 -19.31 4.95
CA VAL A 83 32.15 -19.29 5.05
C VAL A 83 31.56 -20.69 4.99
N ASN A 84 32.03 -21.53 4.06
CA ASN A 84 31.56 -22.91 3.93
C ASN A 84 31.90 -23.77 5.15
N GLN A 85 33.11 -23.62 5.69
CA GLN A 85 33.54 -24.33 6.89
C GLN A 85 32.70 -23.95 8.11
N VAL A 86 32.47 -22.64 8.32
CA VAL A 86 31.62 -22.14 9.41
C VAL A 86 30.18 -22.61 9.21
N ALA A 87 29.63 -22.50 8.00
CA ALA A 87 28.27 -22.94 7.70
C ALA A 87 28.07 -24.46 7.88
N ALA A 88 29.10 -25.29 7.64
CA ALA A 88 29.03 -26.73 7.86
C ALA A 88 28.98 -27.12 9.35
N GLN A 89 29.42 -26.23 10.24
CA GLN A 89 29.48 -26.47 11.69
C GLN A 89 28.29 -25.90 12.45
N HIS A 90 27.41 -25.13 11.79
CA HIS A 90 26.28 -24.45 12.42
C HIS A 90 24.97 -24.74 11.69
N ILE A 91 23.95 -25.17 12.44
CA ILE A 91 22.59 -25.38 11.94
C ILE A 91 21.72 -24.11 12.06
N ASP A 92 22.01 -23.28 13.06
CA ASP A 92 21.27 -22.04 13.31
C ASP A 92 21.64 -20.96 12.29
N ARG A 93 20.63 -20.21 11.84
CA ARG A 93 20.82 -19.11 10.88
C ARG A 93 20.37 -17.80 11.51
N ALA A 94 21.07 -16.72 11.17
CA ALA A 94 20.61 -15.37 11.50
C ALA A 94 19.20 -15.15 10.91
N PRO A 95 18.27 -14.54 11.66
CA PRO A 95 16.95 -14.19 11.14
C PRO A 95 17.10 -13.34 9.88
N ARG A 96 16.39 -13.72 8.81
CA ARG A 96 16.36 -12.92 7.59
C ARG A 96 15.63 -11.61 7.85
N VAL A 97 16.11 -10.53 7.24
CA VAL A 97 15.36 -9.28 7.20
C VAL A 97 14.05 -9.57 6.49
N ARG A 98 12.93 -9.40 7.20
CA ARG A 98 11.61 -9.56 6.61
C ARG A 98 11.39 -8.39 5.66
N VAL A 99 11.15 -8.71 4.39
CA VAL A 99 10.85 -7.74 3.35
C VAL A 99 9.36 -7.76 3.05
N LEU A 100 8.85 -6.64 2.55
CA LEU A 100 7.50 -6.58 2.04
C LEU A 100 7.34 -7.60 0.90
N PRO A 101 6.35 -8.51 0.96
CA PRO A 101 6.18 -9.53 -0.07
C PRO A 101 5.78 -8.88 -1.40
N GLU A 102 6.14 -9.52 -2.52
CA GLU A 102 5.76 -9.02 -3.85
C GLU A 102 4.25 -9.08 -4.09
N ARG A 103 3.56 -10.03 -3.45
CA ARG A 103 2.10 -10.19 -3.44
C ARG A 103 1.68 -10.69 -2.07
N ILE A 104 0.51 -10.25 -1.62
CA ILE A 104 -0.14 -10.77 -0.42
C ILE A 104 -1.57 -11.13 -0.80
N HIS A 105 -1.90 -12.42 -0.82
CA HIS A 105 -3.25 -12.83 -1.18
C HIS A 105 -4.24 -12.45 -0.08
N LEU A 106 -5.47 -12.12 -0.46
CA LEU A 106 -6.51 -11.73 0.50
C LEU A 106 -6.73 -12.80 1.60
N HIS A 107 -6.67 -14.09 1.25
CA HIS A 107 -6.84 -15.18 2.20
C HIS A 107 -5.66 -15.31 3.19
N GLU A 108 -4.46 -14.86 2.81
CA GLU A 108 -3.31 -14.79 3.74
C GLU A 108 -3.43 -13.58 4.66
N LEU A 109 -3.97 -12.48 4.12
CA LEU A 109 -4.16 -11.22 4.83
C LEU A 109 -5.27 -11.30 5.89
N ASP A 110 -6.32 -12.05 5.58
CA ASP A 110 -7.54 -12.16 6.37
C ASP A 110 -8.03 -13.63 6.38
N PRO A 111 -7.30 -14.53 7.05
CA PRO A 111 -7.57 -15.97 6.98
C PRO A 111 -8.89 -16.38 7.64
N ASN A 112 -9.35 -15.60 8.61
CA ASN A 112 -10.59 -15.82 9.34
C ASN A 112 -11.42 -14.52 9.33
N PRO A 113 -12.02 -14.16 8.18
CA PRO A 113 -12.81 -12.95 8.10
C PRO A 113 -13.98 -13.03 9.09
N PRO A 114 -14.32 -11.93 9.79
CA PRO A 114 -15.48 -11.91 10.67
C PRO A 114 -16.74 -12.18 9.85
N GLY A 115 -17.64 -13.01 10.38
CA GLY A 115 -18.90 -13.34 9.74
C GLY A 115 -19.95 -12.22 9.83
N PRO A 116 -21.08 -12.37 9.12
CA PRO A 116 -22.15 -11.36 9.04
C PRO A 116 -22.83 -11.06 10.39
N ASP A 117 -22.70 -11.94 11.38
CA ASP A 117 -23.25 -11.74 12.74
C ASP A 117 -22.40 -10.79 13.59
N SER A 118 -21.20 -10.42 13.11
CA SER A 118 -20.34 -9.44 13.78
C SER A 118 -20.96 -8.04 13.75
N ASP A 119 -20.56 -7.18 14.69
CA ASP A 119 -21.03 -5.80 14.73
C ASP A 119 -20.58 -4.99 13.50
N TYR A 120 -21.31 -3.91 13.22
CA TYR A 120 -21.10 -3.06 12.04
C TYR A 120 -19.65 -2.59 11.89
N ARG A 121 -18.98 -2.16 12.97
CA ARG A 121 -17.61 -1.62 12.89
C ARG A 121 -16.62 -2.70 12.53
N THR A 122 -16.80 -3.90 13.08
CA THR A 122 -15.97 -5.07 12.75
C THR A 122 -16.12 -5.47 11.28
N ARG A 123 -17.36 -5.53 10.76
CA ARG A 123 -17.61 -5.86 9.35
C ARG A 123 -17.04 -4.83 8.37
N TRP A 124 -17.03 -3.55 8.76
CA TRP A 124 -16.51 -2.44 7.96
C TRP A 124 -15.07 -2.03 8.27
N THR A 125 -14.32 -2.85 9.00
CA THR A 125 -12.87 -2.72 9.12
C THR A 125 -12.22 -3.62 8.06
N ILE A 126 -11.94 -3.05 6.89
CA ILE A 126 -11.60 -3.83 5.69
C ILE A 126 -10.08 -3.96 5.56
N PRO A 127 -9.52 -5.17 5.44
CA PRO A 127 -8.09 -5.34 5.22
C PRO A 127 -7.72 -4.90 3.81
N ILE A 128 -6.71 -4.04 3.69
CA ILE A 128 -6.30 -3.44 2.41
C ILE A 128 -4.87 -3.80 2.00
N GLY A 129 -4.06 -4.35 2.91
CA GLY A 129 -2.69 -4.77 2.62
C GLY A 129 -1.85 -5.02 3.87
N VAL A 130 -0.54 -5.23 3.72
CA VAL A 130 0.44 -5.30 4.82
C VAL A 130 1.35 -4.07 4.85
N ARG A 131 1.66 -3.57 6.03
CA ARG A 131 2.51 -2.38 6.24
C ARG A 131 3.99 -2.69 6.03
N GLU A 132 4.73 -1.79 5.39
CA GLU A 132 6.19 -1.90 5.25
C GLU A 132 6.92 -1.77 6.60
N ALA A 133 6.37 -1.00 7.54
CA ALA A 133 7.02 -0.70 8.81
C ALA A 133 7.21 -1.93 9.71
N ASP A 134 6.21 -2.81 9.77
CA ASP A 134 6.18 -3.93 10.71
C ASP A 134 5.56 -5.23 10.16
N LEU A 135 5.07 -5.22 8.91
CA LEU A 135 4.37 -6.31 8.22
C LEU A 135 3.03 -6.71 8.85
N SER A 136 2.44 -5.85 9.69
CA SER A 136 1.08 -6.04 10.18
C SER A 136 0.03 -5.57 9.17
N VAL A 137 -1.21 -6.04 9.34
CA VAL A 137 -2.31 -5.76 8.41
C VAL A 137 -2.74 -4.29 8.47
N ALA A 138 -2.71 -3.61 7.33
CA ALA A 138 -3.32 -2.32 7.10
C ALA A 138 -4.83 -2.47 6.87
N TYR A 139 -5.62 -1.65 7.56
CA TYR A 139 -7.08 -1.66 7.48
C TYR A 139 -7.61 -0.30 7.02
N ALA A 140 -8.69 -0.32 6.23
CA ALA A 140 -9.54 0.83 6.00
C ALA A 140 -10.76 0.75 6.93
N HIS A 141 -10.92 1.74 7.81
CA HIS A 141 -12.06 1.85 8.72
C HIS A 141 -13.26 2.49 8.01
N MET A 142 -13.90 1.71 7.13
CA MET A 142 -14.98 2.19 6.26
C MET A 142 -16.31 2.48 7.00
N TYR A 143 -16.40 2.18 8.31
CA TYR A 143 -17.52 2.64 9.13
C TYR A 143 -17.46 4.14 9.47
N SER A 144 -16.25 4.74 9.51
CA SER A 144 -16.02 6.15 9.79
C SER A 144 -15.65 6.96 8.55
N SER A 145 -14.85 6.37 7.67
CA SER A 145 -14.46 6.95 6.38
C SER A 145 -15.01 6.07 5.26
N PRO A 146 -16.27 6.28 4.82
CA PRO A 146 -17.02 5.31 4.01
C PRO A 146 -16.49 5.11 2.59
N HIS A 147 -15.44 5.83 2.19
CA HIS A 147 -14.92 5.80 0.83
C HIS A 147 -13.45 5.39 0.80
N LEU A 148 -13.04 4.78 -0.30
CA LEU A 148 -11.67 4.35 -0.57
C LEU A 148 -11.30 4.72 -2.00
N LEU A 149 -10.18 5.40 -2.17
CA LEU A 149 -9.70 5.86 -3.47
C LEU A 149 -8.41 5.13 -3.86
N ILE A 150 -8.29 4.73 -5.12
CA ILE A 150 -7.20 3.89 -5.61
C ILE A 150 -6.62 4.49 -6.89
N PHE A 151 -5.48 5.16 -6.78
CA PHE A 151 -4.82 5.86 -7.88
C PHE A 151 -3.53 5.15 -8.29
N GLY A 152 -3.29 5.03 -9.59
CA GLY A 152 -2.11 4.31 -10.08
C GLY A 152 -1.98 4.22 -11.59
N ALA A 153 -0.75 4.03 -12.07
CA ALA A 153 -0.42 3.88 -13.48
C ALA A 153 -1.06 2.62 -14.07
N ALA A 154 -0.97 2.45 -15.39
CA ALA A 154 -1.37 1.22 -16.04
C ALA A 154 -0.61 0.02 -15.43
N LYS A 155 -1.29 -1.12 -15.26
CA LYS A 155 -0.73 -2.36 -14.69
C LYS A 155 -0.16 -2.25 -13.27
N SER A 156 -0.46 -1.18 -12.52
CA SER A 156 -0.02 -1.01 -11.13
C SER A 156 -0.78 -1.88 -10.11
N GLY A 157 -1.91 -2.48 -10.50
CA GLY A 157 -2.71 -3.35 -9.61
C GLY A 157 -4.03 -2.74 -9.11
N LYS A 158 -4.44 -1.55 -9.59
CA LYS A 158 -5.68 -0.85 -9.18
C LYS A 158 -6.92 -1.75 -9.14
N THR A 159 -7.29 -2.33 -10.29
CA THR A 159 -8.46 -3.19 -10.45
C THR A 159 -8.38 -4.42 -9.55
N ARG A 160 -7.20 -5.04 -9.42
CA ARG A 160 -7.01 -6.23 -8.55
C ARG A 160 -7.12 -5.87 -7.07
N THR A 161 -6.62 -4.72 -6.68
CA THR A 161 -6.77 -4.19 -5.31
C THR A 161 -8.25 -3.95 -5.02
N ALA A 162 -8.96 -3.25 -5.91
CA ALA A 162 -10.39 -2.99 -5.78
C ALA A 162 -11.22 -4.28 -5.73
N HIS A 163 -10.87 -5.29 -6.54
CA HIS A 163 -11.46 -6.62 -6.51
C HIS A 163 -11.26 -7.29 -5.14
N ALA A 164 -10.02 -7.34 -4.63
CA ALA A 164 -9.73 -7.94 -3.34
C ALA A 164 -10.51 -7.27 -2.20
N ILE A 165 -10.63 -5.94 -2.22
CA ILE A 165 -11.42 -5.18 -1.25
C ILE A 165 -12.91 -5.51 -1.35
N ALA A 166 -13.47 -5.60 -2.57
CA ALA A 166 -14.86 -5.98 -2.77
C ALA A 166 -15.15 -7.39 -2.23
N ARG A 167 -14.23 -8.34 -2.47
CA ARG A 167 -14.31 -9.71 -1.91
C ARG A 167 -14.21 -9.73 -0.39
N ALA A 168 -13.34 -8.91 0.20
CA ALA A 168 -13.26 -8.77 1.65
C ALA A 168 -14.57 -8.26 2.26
N ILE A 169 -15.22 -7.27 1.62
CA ILE A 169 -16.52 -6.75 2.06
C ILE A 169 -17.60 -7.85 1.97
N CYS A 170 -17.66 -8.60 0.86
CA CYS A 170 -18.62 -9.69 0.68
C CYS A 170 -18.38 -10.85 1.65
N ALA A 171 -17.14 -11.15 2.02
CA ALA A 171 -16.82 -12.19 3.00
C ALA A 171 -17.30 -11.81 4.42
N ARG A 172 -17.40 -10.50 4.69
CA ARG A 172 -17.74 -9.95 6.02
C ARG A 172 -19.21 -9.63 6.20
N ASN A 173 -19.97 -9.47 5.12
CA ASN A 173 -21.35 -9.02 5.14
C ASN A 173 -22.24 -9.97 4.34
N SER A 174 -23.50 -10.14 4.78
CA SER A 174 -24.47 -10.91 4.00
C SER A 174 -25.05 -10.08 2.85
N PRO A 175 -25.69 -10.74 1.86
CA PRO A 175 -26.51 -10.10 0.84
C PRO A 175 -27.53 -9.07 1.39
N GLN A 176 -28.13 -9.36 2.54
CA GLN A 176 -29.12 -8.48 3.19
C GLN A 176 -28.49 -7.26 3.85
N GLN A 177 -27.18 -7.27 4.07
CA GLN A 177 -26.43 -6.20 4.74
C GLN A 177 -25.71 -5.29 3.74
N VAL A 178 -25.19 -5.84 2.63
CA VAL A 178 -24.47 -5.07 1.61
C VAL A 178 -24.89 -5.48 0.20
N ARG A 179 -25.07 -4.48 -0.65
CA ARG A 179 -25.27 -4.61 -2.09
C ARG A 179 -24.26 -3.75 -2.85
N PHE A 180 -23.88 -4.20 -4.05
CA PHE A 180 -22.95 -3.49 -4.92
C PHE A 180 -23.62 -2.96 -6.17
N MET A 181 -23.16 -1.79 -6.60
CA MET A 181 -23.34 -1.24 -7.93
C MET A 181 -21.95 -1.07 -8.58
N LEU A 182 -21.78 -1.62 -9.76
CA LEU A 182 -20.55 -1.59 -10.55
C LEU A 182 -20.68 -0.55 -11.66
N ALA A 183 -19.68 0.33 -11.76
CA ALA A 183 -19.44 1.20 -12.90
C ALA A 183 -18.11 0.80 -13.52
N ASP A 184 -18.16 -0.06 -14.53
CA ASP A 184 -16.99 -0.68 -15.12
C ASP A 184 -17.18 -0.85 -16.64
N TYR A 185 -16.56 0.04 -17.41
CA TYR A 185 -16.66 0.03 -18.87
C TYR A 185 -15.73 -0.98 -19.53
N ARG A 186 -14.74 -1.51 -18.81
CA ARG A 186 -13.75 -2.48 -19.33
C ARG A 186 -13.97 -3.90 -18.84
N SER A 187 -14.90 -4.10 -17.91
CA SER A 187 -15.29 -5.42 -17.40
C SER A 187 -14.18 -6.14 -16.64
N GLY A 188 -13.28 -5.38 -16.01
CA GLY A 188 -12.23 -5.91 -15.14
C GLY A 188 -12.73 -6.34 -13.75
N LEU A 189 -13.93 -5.92 -13.35
CA LEU A 189 -14.53 -6.15 -12.03
C LEU A 189 -15.82 -6.99 -12.07
N LEU A 190 -16.17 -7.61 -13.20
CA LEU A 190 -17.38 -8.44 -13.28
C LEU A 190 -17.38 -9.56 -12.24
N ASP A 191 -16.24 -10.24 -12.07
CA ASP A 191 -16.09 -11.31 -11.08
C ASP A 191 -15.69 -10.81 -9.69
N ALA A 192 -15.65 -9.48 -9.47
CA ALA A 192 -15.25 -8.93 -8.18
C ALA A 192 -16.30 -9.15 -7.09
N VAL A 193 -17.57 -9.20 -7.49
CA VAL A 193 -18.71 -9.29 -6.58
C VAL A 193 -19.56 -10.49 -6.98
N PRO A 194 -19.89 -11.42 -6.07
CA PRO A 194 -20.84 -12.49 -6.35
C PRO A 194 -22.22 -11.94 -6.74
N ASP A 195 -22.95 -12.60 -7.63
CA ASP A 195 -24.31 -12.21 -8.03
C ASP A 195 -25.24 -11.98 -6.84
N SER A 196 -25.09 -12.79 -5.79
CA SER A 196 -25.84 -12.67 -4.55
C SER A 196 -25.68 -11.33 -3.84
N HIS A 197 -24.64 -10.55 -4.14
CA HIS A 197 -24.32 -9.25 -3.56
C HIS A 197 -24.50 -8.09 -4.54
N LEU A 198 -24.89 -8.35 -5.78
CA LEU A 198 -25.24 -7.30 -6.73
C LEU A 198 -26.65 -6.75 -6.43
N LEU A 199 -26.89 -5.48 -6.79
CA LEU A 199 -28.25 -4.94 -6.86
C LEU A 199 -29.10 -5.69 -7.90
N ASP A 200 -30.39 -5.88 -7.62
CA ASP A 200 -31.27 -6.61 -8.53
C ASP A 200 -31.47 -5.88 -9.88
N ALA A 201 -31.37 -4.55 -9.89
CA ALA A 201 -31.49 -3.72 -11.08
C ALA A 201 -30.37 -2.66 -11.12
N GLY A 202 -29.80 -2.44 -12.31
CA GLY A 202 -28.74 -1.44 -12.52
C GLY A 202 -27.42 -1.77 -11.82
N ALA A 203 -27.20 -3.04 -11.44
CA ALA A 203 -25.98 -3.46 -10.76
C ALA A 203 -24.71 -3.34 -11.61
N ILE A 204 -24.78 -3.56 -12.92
CA ILE A 204 -23.61 -3.57 -13.80
C ILE A 204 -23.80 -2.53 -14.89
N ASN A 205 -22.98 -1.49 -14.87
CA ASN A 205 -23.08 -0.38 -15.81
C ASN A 205 -21.81 -0.30 -16.65
N ARG A 206 -21.96 -0.57 -17.96
CA ARG A 206 -20.86 -0.66 -18.93
C ARG A 206 -20.84 0.51 -19.93
N ASN A 207 -21.78 1.44 -19.82
CA ASN A 207 -21.84 2.65 -20.65
C ASN A 207 -22.43 3.83 -19.85
N SER A 208 -22.30 5.04 -20.41
CA SER A 208 -22.70 6.27 -19.71
C SER A 208 -24.21 6.41 -19.50
N THR A 209 -25.03 5.94 -20.44
CA THR A 209 -26.50 6.09 -20.36
C THR A 209 -27.07 5.24 -19.23
N THR A 210 -26.74 3.95 -19.21
CA THR A 210 -27.16 3.01 -18.16
C THR A 210 -26.68 3.45 -16.79
N LEU A 211 -25.42 3.92 -16.70
CA LEU A 211 -24.86 4.43 -15.46
C LEU A 211 -25.60 5.68 -14.96
N ASP A 212 -25.92 6.64 -15.84
CA ASP A 212 -26.65 7.85 -15.48
C ASP A 212 -28.04 7.53 -14.91
N GLU A 213 -28.78 6.62 -15.54
CA GLU A 213 -30.09 6.15 -15.06
C GLU A 213 -29.98 5.45 -13.70
N ALA A 214 -29.03 4.52 -13.55
CA ALA A 214 -28.80 3.79 -12.31
C ALA A 214 -28.41 4.72 -11.15
N ILE A 215 -27.54 5.70 -11.41
CA ILE A 215 -27.11 6.69 -10.41
C ILE A 215 -28.26 7.60 -9.99
N LYS A 216 -29.10 8.06 -10.93
CA LYS A 216 -30.30 8.85 -10.60
C LYS A 216 -31.25 8.06 -9.70
N ALA A 217 -31.49 6.79 -10.02
CA ALA A 217 -32.33 5.91 -9.20
C ALA A 217 -31.72 5.66 -7.81
N LEU A 218 -30.41 5.39 -7.74
CA LEU A 218 -29.69 5.21 -6.47
C LEU A 218 -29.78 6.48 -5.59
N ALA A 219 -29.50 7.65 -6.17
CA ALA A 219 -29.58 8.92 -5.46
C ALA A 219 -31.00 9.20 -4.94
N ALA A 220 -32.04 8.88 -5.72
CA ALA A 220 -33.42 9.03 -5.28
C ALA A 220 -33.76 8.13 -4.07
N ASN A 221 -33.23 6.90 -4.03
CA ASN A 221 -33.43 6.00 -2.90
C ASN A 221 -32.62 6.40 -1.67
N LEU A 222 -31.36 6.81 -1.84
CA LEU A 222 -30.49 7.25 -0.74
C LEU A 222 -31.00 8.56 -0.09
N LYS A 223 -31.60 9.47 -0.88
CA LYS A 223 -32.24 10.69 -0.32
C LYS A 223 -33.33 10.37 0.70
N LYS A 224 -34.07 9.26 0.54
CA LYS A 224 -35.10 8.83 1.50
C LYS A 224 -34.51 8.35 2.83
N ARG A 225 -33.21 8.03 2.85
CA ARG A 225 -32.48 7.59 4.05
C ARG A 225 -31.84 8.75 4.80
N LEU A 226 -31.96 9.99 4.32
CA LEU A 226 -31.38 11.16 5.01
C LEU A 226 -32.01 11.30 6.42
N PRO A 227 -31.19 11.62 7.45
CA PRO A 227 -31.67 11.74 8.82
C PRO A 227 -32.70 12.88 8.93
N PRO A 228 -33.90 12.63 9.49
CA PRO A 228 -34.84 13.68 9.87
C PRO A 228 -34.25 14.66 10.91
N ALA A 229 -34.77 15.88 10.93
CA ALA A 229 -34.26 16.95 11.80
C ALA A 229 -34.55 16.73 13.30
N ASP A 230 -35.52 15.85 13.62
CA ASP A 230 -36.03 15.58 14.96
C ASP A 230 -35.41 14.32 15.62
N LEU A 231 -34.33 13.78 15.06
CA LEU A 231 -33.65 12.61 15.62
C LEU A 231 -32.86 12.93 16.90
N THR A 232 -32.95 12.01 17.86
CA THR A 232 -32.07 12.02 19.03
C THR A 232 -30.64 11.58 18.65
N THR A 233 -29.65 11.97 19.46
CA THR A 233 -28.25 11.54 19.27
C THR A 233 -28.08 10.02 19.31
N ALA A 234 -28.90 9.31 20.10
CA ALA A 234 -28.89 7.85 20.17
C ALA A 234 -29.37 7.22 18.86
N GLN A 235 -30.47 7.73 18.28
CA GLN A 235 -30.99 7.27 17.00
C GLN A 235 -30.02 7.56 15.85
N LEU A 236 -29.36 8.72 15.86
CA LEU A 236 -28.31 9.08 14.89
C LEU A 236 -27.17 8.05 14.91
N ARG A 237 -26.63 7.73 16.09
CA ARG A 237 -25.56 6.74 16.23
C ARG A 237 -25.98 5.32 15.86
N ALA A 238 -27.23 4.95 16.14
CA ALA A 238 -27.76 3.62 15.87
C ALA A 238 -28.27 3.44 14.43
N ARG A 239 -28.35 4.50 13.64
CA ARG A 239 -28.93 4.51 12.28
C ARG A 239 -30.35 3.94 12.22
N SER A 240 -31.15 4.18 13.26
CA SER A 240 -32.41 3.45 13.47
C SER A 240 -33.61 3.95 12.67
N TRP A 241 -33.49 5.06 11.92
CA TRP A 241 -34.62 5.65 11.19
C TRP A 241 -34.84 5.04 9.80
N TRP A 242 -33.91 4.21 9.33
CA TRP A 242 -34.05 3.42 8.11
C TRP A 242 -33.52 2.01 8.33
N THR A 243 -33.94 1.09 7.48
CA THR A 243 -33.47 -0.30 7.46
C THR A 243 -33.18 -0.74 6.04
N GLY A 244 -32.31 -1.74 5.89
CA GLY A 244 -31.91 -2.30 4.60
C GLY A 244 -30.40 -2.47 4.51
N PHE A 245 -29.93 -2.70 3.29
CA PHE A 245 -28.51 -2.87 3.00
C PHE A 245 -27.80 -1.52 2.77
N ASP A 246 -26.53 -1.50 3.12
CA ASP A 246 -25.58 -0.51 2.63
C ASP A 246 -25.28 -0.76 1.14
N VAL A 247 -25.01 0.30 0.40
CA VAL A 247 -24.65 0.25 -1.03
C VAL A 247 -23.19 0.62 -1.20
N VAL A 248 -22.43 -0.28 -1.83
CA VAL A 248 -21.07 0.00 -2.30
C VAL A 248 -21.11 0.32 -3.79
N LEU A 249 -20.82 1.57 -4.15
CA LEU A 249 -20.58 1.96 -5.53
C LEU A 249 -19.10 1.70 -5.87
N LEU A 250 -18.86 0.63 -6.62
CA LEU A 250 -17.54 0.23 -7.08
C LEU A 250 -17.31 0.73 -8.51
N VAL A 251 -16.42 1.71 -8.65
CA VAL A 251 -16.13 2.41 -9.91
C VAL A 251 -14.71 2.09 -10.35
N ASP A 252 -14.56 1.38 -11.47
CA ASP A 252 -13.25 1.21 -12.10
C ASP A 252 -13.01 2.33 -13.11
N ASP A 253 -11.75 2.73 -13.24
CA ASP A 253 -11.27 3.68 -14.23
C ASP A 253 -12.09 4.97 -14.32
N TRP A 254 -12.19 5.71 -13.21
CA TRP A 254 -12.93 6.99 -13.11
C TRP A 254 -12.71 7.94 -14.31
N HIS A 255 -11.45 8.09 -14.73
CA HIS A 255 -11.08 8.90 -15.89
C HIS A 255 -11.80 8.50 -17.19
N MET A 256 -12.08 7.21 -17.41
CA MET A 256 -12.88 6.72 -18.53
C MET A 256 -14.36 7.04 -18.37
N ILE A 257 -14.91 6.92 -17.16
CA ILE A 257 -16.30 7.32 -16.86
C ILE A 257 -16.51 8.80 -17.21
N VAL A 258 -15.60 9.66 -16.74
CA VAL A 258 -15.63 11.10 -17.01
C VAL A 258 -15.49 11.39 -18.51
N ALA A 259 -14.56 10.71 -19.19
CA ALA A 259 -14.34 10.90 -20.62
C ALA A 259 -15.55 10.50 -21.47
N ALA A 260 -16.17 9.36 -21.19
CA ALA A 260 -17.36 8.89 -21.91
C ALA A 260 -18.58 9.81 -21.69
N ALA A 261 -18.65 10.50 -20.56
CA ALA A 261 -19.72 11.43 -20.22
C ALA A 261 -19.43 12.89 -20.67
N GLY A 262 -18.45 13.10 -21.56
CA GLY A 262 -18.13 14.44 -22.08
C GLY A 262 -17.55 15.40 -21.04
N GLY A 263 -16.91 14.87 -19.98
CA GLY A 263 -16.29 15.66 -18.92
C GLY A 263 -17.17 15.91 -17.69
N MET A 264 -18.45 15.54 -17.72
CA MET A 264 -19.36 15.63 -16.58
C MET A 264 -19.78 14.22 -16.14
N PRO A 265 -19.19 13.65 -15.08
CA PRO A 265 -19.52 12.29 -14.67
C PRO A 265 -20.98 12.19 -14.21
N PRO A 266 -21.64 11.04 -14.44
CA PRO A 266 -23.05 10.82 -14.05
C PRO A 266 -23.29 10.85 -12.54
N MET A 267 -22.24 10.84 -11.71
CA MET A 267 -22.30 10.85 -10.24
C MET A 267 -22.77 12.17 -9.60
N GLY A 268 -23.04 13.20 -10.40
CA GLY A 268 -23.54 14.50 -9.92
C GLY A 268 -24.68 14.42 -8.88
N PRO A 269 -25.72 13.60 -9.07
CA PRO A 269 -26.81 13.45 -8.11
C PRO A 269 -26.42 12.89 -6.73
N LEU A 270 -25.29 12.16 -6.63
CA LEU A 270 -24.79 11.58 -5.38
C LEU A 270 -23.87 12.54 -4.61
N ALA A 271 -23.21 13.49 -5.30
CA ALA A 271 -22.25 14.40 -4.66
C ALA A 271 -22.80 15.14 -3.43
N PRO A 272 -24.05 15.67 -3.43
CA PRO A 272 -24.62 16.32 -2.24
C PRO A 272 -24.88 15.36 -1.06
N LEU A 273 -24.87 14.05 -1.28
CA LEU A 273 -25.14 13.04 -0.27
C LEU A 273 -23.87 12.54 0.43
N LEU A 274 -22.68 12.83 -0.12
CA LEU A 274 -21.40 12.36 0.41
C LEU A 274 -21.15 12.74 1.88
N PRO A 275 -21.47 13.96 2.35
CA PRO A 275 -21.28 14.30 3.76
C PRO A 275 -22.11 13.42 4.72
N ALA A 276 -23.26 12.91 4.26
CA ALA A 276 -24.13 12.02 5.02
C ALA A 276 -23.96 10.54 4.63
N ALA A 277 -22.92 10.19 3.87
CA ALA A 277 -22.77 8.86 3.28
C ALA A 277 -22.75 7.74 4.32
N SER A 278 -22.07 7.98 5.45
CA SER A 278 -22.05 7.01 6.55
C SER A 278 -23.46 6.77 7.11
N ASP A 279 -24.27 7.82 7.29
CA ASP A 279 -25.61 7.72 7.88
C ASP A 279 -26.62 7.02 6.97
N ILE A 280 -26.49 7.19 5.65
CA ILE A 280 -27.41 6.64 4.64
C ILE A 280 -26.98 5.27 4.09
N GLY A 281 -25.84 4.75 4.55
CA GLY A 281 -25.29 3.48 4.08
C GLY A 281 -24.74 3.54 2.66
N LEU A 282 -24.04 4.61 2.29
CA LEU A 282 -23.36 4.77 1.01
C LEU A 282 -21.85 4.64 1.19
N HIS A 283 -21.25 3.71 0.45
CA HIS A 283 -19.81 3.52 0.37
C HIS A 283 -19.35 3.64 -1.08
N ILE A 284 -18.13 4.11 -1.29
CA ILE A 284 -17.59 4.34 -2.63
C ILE A 284 -16.18 3.80 -2.70
N ILE A 285 -15.90 2.97 -3.70
CA ILE A 285 -14.56 2.51 -4.02
C ILE A 285 -14.29 2.96 -5.45
N VAL A 286 -13.33 3.86 -5.64
CA VAL A 286 -13.04 4.43 -6.97
C VAL A 286 -11.59 4.17 -7.34
N THR A 287 -11.37 3.61 -8.52
CA THR A 287 -10.04 3.59 -9.13
C THR A 287 -9.86 4.71 -10.14
N CYS A 288 -8.65 5.25 -10.27
CA CYS A 288 -8.33 6.24 -11.30
C CYS A 288 -6.90 6.05 -11.82
N GLN A 289 -6.69 6.31 -13.12
CA GLN A 289 -5.34 6.35 -13.68
C GLN A 289 -4.55 7.50 -13.05
N MET A 290 -3.27 7.23 -12.72
CA MET A 290 -2.42 8.20 -12.02
C MET A 290 -2.36 9.57 -12.70
N SER A 291 -2.19 9.61 -14.03
CA SER A 291 -2.14 10.86 -14.81
C SER A 291 -3.40 11.73 -14.72
N TYR A 292 -4.52 11.16 -14.23
CA TYR A 292 -5.77 11.87 -13.98
C TYR A 292 -6.07 12.06 -12.49
N ALA A 293 -5.27 11.49 -11.59
CA ALA A 293 -5.54 11.46 -10.16
C ALA A 293 -5.67 12.88 -9.58
N TYR A 294 -4.76 13.79 -9.93
CA TYR A 294 -4.83 15.17 -9.45
C TYR A 294 -6.13 15.87 -9.87
N LYS A 295 -6.53 15.73 -11.15
CA LYS A 295 -7.80 16.26 -11.64
C LYS A 295 -9.00 15.59 -10.95
N ALA A 296 -8.94 14.28 -10.71
CA ALA A 296 -9.99 13.56 -10.00
C ALA A 296 -10.17 14.07 -8.56
N THR A 297 -9.09 14.44 -7.88
CA THR A 297 -9.18 15.05 -6.53
C THR A 297 -9.76 16.47 -6.52
N MET A 298 -9.95 17.10 -7.68
CA MET A 298 -10.62 18.40 -7.81
C MET A 298 -12.09 18.27 -8.27
N ASP A 299 -12.52 17.06 -8.64
CA ASP A 299 -13.87 16.80 -9.09
C ASP A 299 -14.90 16.89 -7.94
N LYS A 300 -16.15 17.22 -8.25
CA LYS A 300 -17.21 17.41 -7.24
C LYS A 300 -17.63 16.13 -6.51
N PHE A 301 -17.29 14.95 -7.05
CA PHE A 301 -17.60 13.66 -6.44
C PHE A 301 -16.35 13.04 -5.81
N VAL A 302 -15.33 12.70 -6.62
CA VAL A 302 -14.10 12.08 -6.11
C VAL A 302 -13.31 13.05 -5.24
N GLY A 303 -13.27 14.33 -5.60
CA GLY A 303 -12.59 15.37 -4.81
C GLY A 303 -13.27 15.64 -3.48
N ALA A 304 -14.61 15.53 -3.40
CA ALA A 304 -15.32 15.63 -2.13
C ALA A 304 -14.97 14.44 -1.19
N ALA A 305 -14.92 13.22 -1.71
CA ALA A 305 -14.47 12.05 -0.93
C ALA A 305 -13.01 12.21 -0.49
N PHE A 306 -12.12 12.64 -1.39
CA PHE A 306 -10.71 12.88 -1.06
C PHE A 306 -10.53 13.97 -0.01
N GLY A 307 -11.24 15.10 -0.16
CA GLY A 307 -11.21 16.24 0.77
C GLY A 307 -11.78 15.91 2.16
N ALA A 308 -12.68 14.93 2.25
CA ALA A 308 -13.18 14.39 3.51
C ALA A 308 -12.17 13.48 4.24
N GLY A 309 -10.96 13.29 3.69
CA GLY A 309 -9.92 12.44 4.28
C GLY A 309 -10.13 10.95 4.04
N SER A 310 -10.84 10.57 2.97
CA SER A 310 -11.02 9.15 2.64
C SER A 310 -9.67 8.47 2.43
N PRO A 311 -9.43 7.27 3.01
CA PRO A 311 -8.24 6.48 2.73
C PRO A 311 -7.97 6.41 1.22
N THR A 312 -6.75 6.73 0.83
CA THR A 312 -6.35 6.83 -0.58
C THR A 312 -5.05 6.07 -0.80
N LEU A 313 -5.09 5.07 -1.69
CA LEU A 313 -3.95 4.30 -2.14
C LEU A 313 -3.33 4.96 -3.37
N PHE A 314 -2.11 5.44 -3.25
CA PHE A 314 -1.28 5.89 -4.37
C PHE A 314 -0.30 4.77 -4.76
N LEU A 315 -0.69 3.96 -5.74
CA LEU A 315 0.16 2.93 -6.34
C LEU A 315 1.26 3.58 -7.21
N SER A 316 1.92 2.79 -8.06
CA SER A 316 2.97 3.30 -8.95
C SER A 316 2.50 4.48 -9.80
N GLY A 317 3.32 5.53 -9.86
CA GLY A 317 3.06 6.76 -10.60
C GLY A 317 4.30 7.64 -10.70
N ASP A 318 4.23 8.73 -11.46
CA ASP A 318 5.32 9.70 -11.53
C ASP A 318 4.97 10.97 -10.72
N LYS A 319 5.97 11.64 -10.15
CA LYS A 319 5.78 12.83 -9.30
C LYS A 319 5.00 13.95 -9.99
N GLN A 320 5.11 14.04 -11.32
CA GLN A 320 4.42 15.04 -12.13
C GLN A 320 2.91 14.80 -12.23
N ASP A 321 2.45 13.55 -12.08
CA ASP A 321 1.03 13.19 -12.16
C ASP A 321 0.22 13.71 -10.95
N PHE A 322 0.90 13.96 -9.83
CA PHE A 322 0.28 14.48 -8.61
C PHE A 322 1.23 15.47 -7.90
N PRO A 323 1.18 16.76 -8.28
CA PRO A 323 2.07 17.77 -7.75
C PRO A 323 1.66 18.15 -6.31
N SER A 324 2.11 17.36 -5.34
CA SER A 324 1.93 17.62 -3.91
C SER A 324 3.25 17.56 -3.17
N ARG A 325 3.43 18.45 -2.18
CA ARG A 325 4.57 18.39 -1.24
C ARG A 325 4.39 17.25 -0.22
N ASP A 326 3.14 17.00 0.14
CA ASP A 326 2.73 16.09 1.20
C ASP A 326 2.52 14.65 0.75
N ILE A 327 2.21 14.46 -0.54
CA ILE A 327 1.94 13.16 -1.15
C ILE A 327 3.00 12.92 -2.22
N GLN A 328 3.99 12.09 -1.88
CA GLN A 328 5.10 11.79 -2.77
C GLN A 328 4.80 10.53 -3.58
N VAL A 329 4.32 10.74 -4.80
CA VAL A 329 4.11 9.68 -5.78
C VAL A 329 5.44 9.33 -6.45
N LYS A 330 5.73 8.03 -6.55
CA LYS A 330 6.91 7.47 -7.19
C LYS A 330 6.59 6.13 -7.85
N ARG A 331 7.49 5.66 -8.71
CA ARG A 331 7.39 4.32 -9.30
C ARG A 331 7.55 3.26 -8.21
N ARG A 332 6.70 2.25 -8.28
CA ARG A 332 6.61 1.15 -7.30
C ARG A 332 6.33 -0.17 -8.01
N PRO A 333 6.70 -1.31 -7.44
CA PRO A 333 6.22 -2.61 -7.90
C PRO A 333 4.67 -2.67 -7.89
N PRO A 334 4.05 -3.49 -8.75
CA PRO A 334 2.60 -3.70 -8.71
C PRO A 334 2.10 -4.10 -7.31
N GLY A 335 0.96 -3.55 -6.91
CA GLY A 335 0.37 -3.75 -5.59
C GLY A 335 0.99 -2.91 -4.47
N GLN A 336 2.23 -2.43 -4.60
CA GLN A 336 2.80 -1.55 -3.57
C GLN A 336 2.20 -0.14 -3.69
N ALA A 337 1.72 0.39 -2.58
CA ALA A 337 1.04 1.67 -2.50
C ALA A 337 1.59 2.55 -1.38
N PHE A 338 1.52 3.87 -1.58
CA PHE A 338 1.58 4.84 -0.51
C PHE A 338 0.15 5.12 -0.04
N LEU A 339 -0.19 4.64 1.15
CA LEU A 339 -1.48 4.86 1.79
C LEU A 339 -1.47 6.24 2.46
N VAL A 340 -2.47 7.05 2.15
CA VAL A 340 -2.77 8.30 2.85
C VAL A 340 -4.14 8.15 3.48
N ALA A 341 -4.20 8.13 4.80
CA ALA A 341 -5.42 7.98 5.58
C ALA A 341 -5.43 8.95 6.77
N PRO A 342 -6.57 9.15 7.46
CA PRO A 342 -6.65 10.01 8.64
C PRO A 342 -5.64 9.65 9.74
N GLU A 343 -5.30 8.36 9.87
CA GLU A 343 -4.39 7.82 10.88
C GLU A 343 -2.92 8.13 10.58
N GLY A 344 -2.59 8.39 9.30
CA GLY A 344 -1.22 8.67 8.89
C GLY A 344 -0.93 8.34 7.44
N LYS A 345 0.36 8.34 7.12
CA LYS A 345 0.88 8.06 5.79
C LYS A 345 1.93 6.97 5.87
N GLU A 346 1.79 5.94 5.06
CA GLU A 346 2.69 4.79 5.11
C GLU A 346 2.76 4.05 3.77
N VAL A 347 3.74 3.15 3.65
CA VAL A 347 3.86 2.25 2.50
C VAL A 347 3.25 0.92 2.86
N ILE A 348 2.41 0.39 1.98
CA ILE A 348 1.81 -0.94 2.12
C ILE A 348 1.99 -1.77 0.85
N GLN A 349 1.92 -3.09 0.99
CA GLN A 349 1.61 -3.99 -0.13
C GLN A 349 0.12 -4.28 -0.12
N ALA A 350 -0.59 -3.82 -1.14
CA ALA A 350 -2.03 -3.97 -1.23
C ALA A 350 -2.46 -5.43 -1.41
N ALA A 351 -3.67 -5.73 -0.91
CA ALA A 351 -4.29 -7.04 -1.05
C ALA A 351 -4.40 -7.47 -2.51
N TYR A 352 -4.08 -8.73 -2.77
CA TYR A 352 -4.10 -9.35 -4.08
C TYR A 352 -5.13 -10.48 -4.14
N ILE A 353 -5.73 -10.65 -5.31
CA ILE A 353 -6.54 -11.81 -5.66
C ILE A 353 -6.18 -12.22 -7.08
N ASP A 354 -6.17 -13.53 -7.32
CA ASP A 354 -5.87 -14.07 -8.63
C ASP A 354 -6.87 -13.58 -9.68
N PRO A 355 -6.44 -13.44 -10.94
CA PRO A 355 -7.38 -13.22 -12.03
C PRO A 355 -8.38 -14.39 -12.11
N PRO A 356 -9.60 -14.14 -12.64
CA PRO A 356 -10.50 -15.23 -12.99
C PRO A 356 -9.77 -16.19 -13.94
N GLU A 357 -10.04 -17.49 -13.81
CA GLU A 357 -9.54 -18.46 -14.78
C GLU A 357 -10.07 -18.06 -16.17
N GLU A 358 -9.17 -17.95 -17.16
CA GLU A 358 -9.58 -17.78 -18.54
C GLU A 358 -10.32 -19.06 -18.95
N LEU A 359 -11.64 -18.97 -19.14
CA LEU A 359 -12.41 -20.03 -19.78
C LEU A 359 -11.86 -20.19 -21.20
N HIS A 360 -10.92 -21.11 -21.39
CA HIS A 360 -10.59 -21.59 -22.72
C HIS A 360 -11.88 -22.18 -23.30
N PRO A 361 -12.40 -21.65 -24.42
CA PRO A 361 -13.52 -22.31 -25.07
C PRO A 361 -13.06 -23.72 -25.40
N GLU A 362 -13.76 -24.73 -24.87
CA GLU A 362 -13.55 -26.11 -25.28
C GLU A 362 -13.56 -26.13 -26.80
N ALA A 363 -12.48 -26.65 -27.39
CA ALA A 363 -12.43 -26.88 -28.82
C ALA A 363 -13.72 -27.61 -29.19
N PRO A 364 -14.46 -27.18 -30.24
CA PRO A 364 -15.73 -27.80 -30.59
C PRO A 364 -15.49 -29.30 -30.73
N GLN A 365 -16.07 -30.08 -29.81
CA GLN A 365 -16.14 -31.52 -29.98
C GLN A 365 -17.11 -31.76 -31.14
N GLY A 366 -16.54 -31.91 -32.33
CA GLY A 366 -17.24 -32.32 -33.53
C GLY A 366 -16.19 -32.68 -34.58
N SER A 367 -16.25 -33.82 -35.25
CA SER A 367 -17.39 -34.73 -35.45
C SER A 367 -16.88 -36.06 -35.98
#